data_AF-A0A842JCT2-F1
#
_entry.id   AF-A0A842JCT2-F1
#
_cell.length_a   1.000
_cell.length_b   1.000
_cell.length_c   1.000
_cell.angle_alpha   90.00
_cell.angle_beta   90.00
_cell.angle_gamma   90.00
#
_symmetry.space_group_name_H-M   'P 1'
#
loop_
_entity.id
_entity.type
_entity.pdbx_description
1 polymer ?
#
loop_
_entity_poly.entity_id
_entity_poly.type
_entity_poly.pdbx_seq_one_letter_code
_entity_poly.pdbx_strand_id
1 'polypeptide(L)'
;MKKILAHTAIAACIMFTVMMAWFLGMGYLFAGPSYGLNLTASLYGAAIGMAVLQAFWFTGAVFKKLAYPARIAGFGACLLPVLVLCAWLGPWIPADMPEAWACFVVIYLVILAGMTAGYTVYFKKTAGGYDQALARYRKQNRR
;
A
#
# COMPACT_ATOMS: atom_id res chain seq x y z
N MET A 1 -6.75 -0.86 -27.86
CA MET A 1 -7.03 0.37 -27.08
C MET A 1 -6.76 0.20 -25.58
N LYS A 2 -7.46 -0.67 -24.82
CA LYS A 2 -7.25 -0.84 -23.36
C LYS A 2 -5.80 -1.15 -22.95
N LYS A 3 -5.10 -2.02 -23.70
CA LYS A 3 -3.68 -2.35 -23.43
C LYS A 3 -2.75 -1.15 -23.65
N ILE A 4 -2.96 -0.38 -24.72
CA ILE A 4 -2.15 0.81 -25.04
C ILE A 4 -2.33 1.86 -23.94
N LEU A 5 -3.58 2.14 -23.54
CA LEU A 5 -3.87 3.09 -22.46
C LEU A 5 -3.19 2.69 -21.14
N ALA A 6 -3.26 1.41 -20.77
CA ALA A 6 -2.60 0.90 -19.58
C ALA A 6 -1.07 1.05 -19.65
N HIS A 7 -0.46 0.73 -20.79
CA HIS A 7 0.98 0.92 -20.99
C HIS A 7 1.39 2.39 -20.93
N THR A 8 0.64 3.30 -21.54
CA THR A 8 0.92 4.74 -21.49
C THR A 8 0.78 5.29 -20.06
N ALA A 9 -0.22 4.85 -19.31
CA ALA A 9 -0.41 5.25 -17.90
C ALA A 9 0.76 4.78 -17.03
N ILE A 10 1.18 3.52 -17.17
CA ILE A 10 2.34 2.98 -16.45
C ILE A 10 3.61 3.77 -16.80
N ALA A 11 3.85 4.01 -18.09
CA ALA A 11 4.99 4.79 -18.55
C ALA A 11 4.98 6.21 -17.97
N ALA A 12 3.82 6.88 -17.95
CA ALA A 12 3.68 8.21 -17.35
C ALA A 12 4.00 8.20 -15.85
N CYS A 13 3.51 7.22 -15.09
CA CYS A 13 3.84 7.08 -13.67
C CYS A 13 5.34 6.87 -13.44
N ILE A 14 5.98 6.01 -14.25
CA ILE A 14 7.42 5.75 -14.15
C ILE A 14 8.21 7.02 -14.45
N MET A 15 7.92 7.69 -15.58
CA MET A 15 8.62 8.91 -15.99
C MET A 15 8.44 10.03 -14.96
N PHE A 16 7.21 10.21 -14.45
CA PHE A 16 6.94 11.18 -13.39
C PHE A 16 7.75 10.89 -12.12
N THR A 17 7.81 9.63 -11.70
CA THR A 17 8.54 9.20 -10.49
C THR A 17 10.04 9.46 -10.64
N VAL A 18 10.64 9.08 -11.77
CA VAL A 18 12.08 9.30 -12.06
C VAL A 18 12.39 10.80 -12.12
N MET A 19 11.55 11.56 -12.80
CA MET A 19 11.75 13.00 -12.95
C MET A 19 11.60 13.75 -11.62
N MET A 20 10.63 13.38 -10.80
CA MET A 20 10.50 13.94 -9.45
C MET A 20 11.67 13.59 -8.55
N ALA A 21 12.18 12.36 -8.60
CA ALA A 21 13.36 11.98 -7.84
C ALA A 21 14.58 12.82 -8.22
N TRP A 22 14.78 13.05 -9.52
CA TRP A 22 15.85 13.92 -10.02
C TRP A 22 15.70 15.36 -9.55
N PHE A 23 14.51 15.95 -9.73
CA PHE A 23 14.27 17.34 -9.32
C PHE A 23 14.34 17.53 -7.81
N LEU A 24 13.91 16.54 -7.02
CA LEU A 24 14.08 16.54 -5.58
C LEU A 24 15.57 16.60 -5.21
N GLY A 25 16.40 15.74 -5.82
CA GLY A 25 17.84 15.73 -5.60
C GLY A 25 18.51 17.06 -5.98
N MET A 26 18.15 17.61 -7.14
CA MET A 26 18.64 18.92 -7.57
C MET A 26 18.15 20.05 -6.65
N GLY A 27 16.91 19.98 -6.18
CA GLY A 27 16.35 20.95 -5.23
C GLY A 27 17.16 20.99 -3.93
N TYR A 28 17.54 19.84 -3.39
CA TYR A 28 18.42 19.79 -2.21
C TYR A 28 19.83 20.34 -2.50
N LEU A 29 20.40 20.03 -3.68
CA LEU A 29 21.74 20.48 -4.06
C LEU A 29 21.83 22.00 -4.25
N PHE A 30 20.81 22.63 -4.86
CA PHE A 30 20.87 24.05 -5.21
C PHE A 30 20.15 24.97 -4.23
N ALA A 31 19.02 24.55 -3.66
CA ALA A 31 18.20 25.38 -2.77
C ALA A 31 18.39 25.04 -1.27
N GLY A 32 19.03 23.92 -0.96
CA GLY A 32 19.17 23.41 0.40
C GLY A 32 17.86 22.86 0.99
N PRO A 33 17.87 22.39 2.25
CA PRO A 33 16.69 21.84 2.90
C PRO A 33 15.60 22.89 3.07
N SER A 34 14.39 22.61 2.56
CA SER A 34 13.21 23.44 2.75
C SER A 34 12.02 22.58 3.15
N TYR A 35 10.98 23.20 3.73
CA TYR A 35 9.75 22.50 4.12
C TYR A 35 9.15 21.70 2.95
N GLY A 36 9.00 22.34 1.79
CA GLY A 36 8.44 21.69 0.59
C GLY A 36 9.30 20.52 0.07
N LEU A 37 10.62 20.64 0.14
CA LEU A 37 11.54 19.56 -0.25
C LEU A 37 11.48 18.38 0.73
N ASN A 38 11.48 18.64 2.04
CA ASN A 38 11.39 17.61 3.07
C ASN A 38 10.04 16.87 3.03
N LEU A 39 8.95 17.60 2.80
CA LEU A 39 7.62 17.02 2.58
C LEU A 39 7.61 16.13 1.33
N THR A 40 8.19 16.60 0.22
CA THR A 40 8.24 15.81 -1.03
C THR A 40 9.11 14.57 -0.86
N ALA A 41 10.26 14.68 -0.18
CA ALA A 41 11.18 13.58 0.06
C ALA A 41 10.57 12.49 0.95
N SER A 42 9.86 12.88 2.00
CA SER A 42 9.17 11.95 2.88
C SER A 42 7.99 11.26 2.21
N LEU A 43 7.22 11.96 1.37
CA LEU A 43 6.17 11.35 0.53
C LEU A 43 6.75 10.35 -0.47
N TYR A 44 7.90 10.68 -1.07
CA TYR A 44 8.61 9.76 -1.95
C TYR A 44 9.11 8.52 -1.18
N GLY A 45 9.66 8.72 0.02
CA GLY A 45 10.04 7.64 0.94
C GLY A 45 8.85 6.76 1.33
N ALA A 46 7.69 7.34 1.61
CA ALA A 46 6.47 6.60 1.91
C ALA A 46 6.00 5.75 0.71
N ALA A 47 6.09 6.28 -0.51
CA ALA A 47 5.75 5.54 -1.73
C ALA A 47 6.69 4.34 -1.94
N ILE A 48 8.00 4.51 -1.74
CA ILE A 48 8.98 3.42 -1.80
C ILE A 48 8.69 2.39 -0.71
N GLY A 49 8.48 2.82 0.53
CA GLY A 49 8.17 1.93 1.65
C GLY A 49 6.90 1.11 1.39
N MET A 50 5.88 1.74 0.82
CA MET A 50 4.66 1.05 0.41
C MET A 50 4.92 0.02 -0.69
N ALA A 51 5.71 0.36 -1.72
CA ALA A 51 6.07 -0.56 -2.79
C ALA A 51 6.87 -1.78 -2.29
N VAL A 52 7.84 -1.56 -1.39
CA VAL A 52 8.63 -2.62 -0.76
C VAL A 52 7.74 -3.53 0.09
N LEU A 53 6.85 -2.95 0.91
CA LEU A 53 5.90 -3.73 1.70
C LEU A 53 4.90 -4.49 0.83
N GLN A 54 4.45 -3.91 -0.28
CA GLN A 54 3.60 -4.60 -1.24
C GLN A 54 4.33 -5.80 -1.85
N ALA A 55 5.57 -5.61 -2.28
CA ALA A 55 6.41 -6.68 -2.80
C ALA A 55 6.61 -7.78 -1.73
N PHE A 56 6.85 -7.42 -0.48
CA PHE A 56 7.08 -8.38 0.61
C PHE A 56 5.82 -9.20 0.97
N TRP A 57 4.67 -8.54 1.16
CA TRP A 57 3.44 -9.19 1.64
C TRP A 57 2.60 -9.85 0.52
N PHE A 58 2.58 -9.26 -0.68
CA PHE A 58 1.70 -9.73 -1.77
C PHE A 58 2.42 -10.56 -2.82
N THR A 59 3.75 -10.50 -2.93
CA THR A 59 4.46 -11.43 -3.82
C THR A 59 4.44 -12.83 -3.21
N GLY A 60 4.13 -13.84 -4.03
CA GLY A 60 4.21 -15.25 -3.63
C GLY A 60 5.64 -15.74 -3.30
N ALA A 61 6.63 -14.86 -3.32
CA ALA A 61 8.03 -15.14 -3.05
C ALA A 61 8.29 -15.41 -1.56
N VAL A 62 7.68 -14.65 -0.65
CA VAL A 62 7.94 -14.74 0.80
C VAL A 62 6.90 -15.61 1.49
N PHE A 63 5.62 -15.29 1.33
CA PHE A 63 4.53 -16.03 1.97
C PHE A 63 3.74 -16.84 0.93
N LYS A 64 4.03 -18.14 0.79
CA LYS A 64 3.33 -19.01 -0.18
C LYS A 64 1.94 -19.45 0.26
N LYS A 65 1.68 -19.59 1.57
CA LYS A 65 0.43 -20.20 2.11
C LYS A 65 -0.37 -19.30 3.06
N LEU A 66 0.02 -18.04 3.26
CA LEU A 66 -0.72 -17.15 4.17
C LEU A 66 -2.04 -16.72 3.55
N ALA A 67 -3.13 -16.81 4.34
CA ALA A 67 -4.46 -16.34 3.94
C ALA A 67 -4.40 -14.86 3.54
N TYR A 68 -5.13 -14.49 2.49
CA TYR A 68 -5.11 -13.13 1.95
C TYR A 68 -5.46 -12.04 2.99
N PRO A 69 -6.45 -12.24 3.91
CA PRO A 69 -6.71 -11.28 4.98
C PRO A 69 -5.54 -11.08 5.94
N ALA A 70 -4.77 -12.13 6.23
CA ALA A 70 -3.59 -12.03 7.09
C ALA A 70 -2.46 -11.22 6.43
N ARG A 71 -2.35 -11.28 5.10
CA ARG A 71 -1.39 -10.46 4.34
C ARG A 71 -1.77 -8.97 4.38
N ILE A 72 -3.07 -8.66 4.27
CA ILE A 72 -3.56 -7.28 4.37
C ILE A 72 -3.31 -6.73 5.77
N ALA A 73 -3.63 -7.52 6.81
CA ALA A 73 -3.41 -7.12 8.19
C ALA A 73 -1.91 -6.90 8.47
N GLY A 74 -1.04 -7.80 8.00
CA GLY A 74 0.41 -7.67 8.13
C GLY A 74 0.97 -6.46 7.37
N PHE A 75 0.54 -6.26 6.11
CA PHE A 75 0.87 -5.08 5.33
C PHE A 75 0.45 -3.79 6.06
N GLY A 76 -0.77 -3.76 6.60
CA GLY A 76 -1.27 -2.61 7.36
C GLY A 76 -0.45 -2.36 8.63
N ALA A 77 -0.21 -3.39 9.43
CA ALA A 77 0.59 -3.27 10.64
C ALA A 77 2.01 -2.75 10.36
N CYS A 78 2.63 -3.15 9.24
CA CYS A 78 3.94 -2.65 8.83
C CYS A 78 3.90 -1.27 8.17
N LEU A 79 2.82 -0.92 7.47
CA LEU A 79 2.72 0.35 6.76
C LEU A 79 2.49 1.52 7.72
N LEU A 80 1.74 1.33 8.81
CA LEU A 80 1.53 2.39 9.80
C LEU A 80 2.84 2.99 10.33
N PRO A 81 3.80 2.22 10.88
CA PRO A 81 5.06 2.79 11.37
C PRO A 81 5.89 3.44 10.27
N VAL A 82 5.86 2.90 9.04
CA VAL A 82 6.52 3.54 7.89
C VAL A 82 5.93 4.92 7.61
N LEU A 83 4.60 5.04 7.58
CA LEU A 83 3.94 6.32 7.36
C LEU A 83 4.15 7.31 8.51
N VAL A 84 4.14 6.84 9.76
CA VAL A 84 4.43 7.67 10.93
C VAL A 84 5.85 8.23 10.88
N LEU A 85 6.83 7.39 10.54
CA LEU A 85 8.22 7.83 10.36
C LEU A 85 8.35 8.86 9.22
N CYS A 86 7.70 8.61 8.08
CA CYS A 86 7.69 9.57 6.97
C CYS A 86 6.98 10.88 7.35
N ALA A 87 5.86 10.81 8.07
CA ALA A 87 5.15 11.99 8.53
C ALA A 87 5.97 12.85 9.49
N TRP A 88 6.77 12.20 10.35
CA TRP A 88 7.63 12.88 11.30
C TRP A 88 8.86 13.52 10.63
N LEU A 89 9.51 12.81 9.71
CA LEU A 89 10.65 13.34 8.93
C LEU A 89 10.22 14.41 7.90
N GLY A 90 8.98 14.31 7.43
CA GLY A 90 8.36 15.14 6.40
C GLY A 90 7.60 16.37 6.88
N PRO A 91 7.73 16.72 8.17
CA PRO A 91 6.70 17.36 8.99
C PRO A 91 5.29 17.45 8.36
N TRP A 92 4.65 16.30 8.08
CA TRP A 92 3.28 16.29 7.49
C TRP A 92 2.24 16.84 8.47
N ILE A 93 2.45 16.53 9.75
CA ILE A 93 1.57 16.86 10.86
C ILE A 93 2.41 17.61 11.89
N PRO A 94 1.91 18.73 12.45
CA PRO A 94 2.59 19.42 13.55
C PRO A 94 2.87 18.47 14.72
N ALA A 95 4.12 18.41 15.20
CA ALA A 95 4.53 17.49 16.27
C ALA A 95 3.98 17.89 17.65
N ASP A 96 3.61 19.15 17.80
CA ASP A 96 3.01 19.78 18.98
C ASP A 96 1.51 19.48 19.14
N MET A 97 0.86 18.89 18.13
CA MET A 97 -0.58 18.59 18.13
C MET A 97 -0.85 17.08 18.21
N PRO A 98 -0.84 16.48 19.42
CA PRO A 98 -1.05 15.03 19.58
C PRO A 98 -2.42 14.56 19.07
N GLU A 99 -3.42 15.45 19.10
CA GLU A 99 -4.76 15.21 18.56
C GLU A 99 -4.77 14.94 17.04
N ALA A 100 -3.93 15.65 16.28
CA ALA A 100 -3.82 15.46 14.83
C ALA A 100 -3.17 14.09 14.51
N TRP A 101 -2.19 13.68 15.30
CA TRP A 101 -1.58 12.34 15.20
C TRP A 101 -2.57 11.23 15.57
N ALA A 102 -3.39 11.43 16.61
CA ALA A 102 -4.44 10.49 16.96
C ALA A 102 -5.47 10.34 15.82
N CYS A 103 -5.93 11.45 15.24
CA CYS A 103 -6.82 11.44 14.07
C CYS A 103 -6.20 10.71 12.88
N PHE A 104 -4.90 10.93 12.60
CA PHE A 104 -4.20 10.23 11.53
C PHE A 104 -4.22 8.71 11.72
N VAL A 105 -3.90 8.23 12.93
CA VAL A 105 -3.94 6.80 13.25
C VAL A 105 -5.37 6.24 13.17
N VAL A 106 -6.37 6.97 13.66
CA VAL A 106 -7.78 6.54 13.59
C VAL A 106 -8.23 6.40 12.14
N ILE A 107 -7.99 7.41 11.29
CA ILE A 107 -8.34 7.37 9.87
C ILE A 107 -7.64 6.20 9.18
N TYR A 108 -6.36 6.00 9.48
CA TYR A 108 -5.59 4.88 8.96
C TYR A 108 -6.23 3.53 9.33
N LEU A 109 -6.59 3.34 10.60
CA LEU A 109 -7.21 2.10 11.08
C LEU A 109 -8.59 1.87 10.46
N VAL A 110 -9.38 2.94 10.26
CA VAL A 110 -10.68 2.85 9.58
C VAL A 110 -10.50 2.38 8.13
N ILE A 111 -9.54 2.95 7.39
CA ILE A 111 -9.23 2.53 6.02
C ILE A 111 -8.76 1.07 6.01
N LEU A 112 -7.85 0.69 6.91
CA LEU A 112 -7.34 -0.66 7.01
C LEU A 112 -8.45 -1.67 7.34
N ALA A 113 -9.33 -1.34 8.29
CA ALA A 113 -10.48 -2.16 8.65
C ALA A 113 -11.45 -2.28 7.47
N GLY A 114 -11.75 -1.18 6.78
CA GLY A 114 -12.60 -1.18 5.59
C GLY A 114 -12.05 -2.05 4.46
N MET A 115 -10.76 -1.94 4.15
CA MET A 115 -10.08 -2.78 3.17
C MET A 115 -10.11 -4.26 3.59
N THR A 116 -9.76 -4.56 4.85
CA THR A 116 -9.73 -5.93 5.37
C THR A 116 -11.12 -6.57 5.36
N ALA A 117 -12.15 -5.83 5.78
CA ALA A 117 -13.54 -6.29 5.75
C ALA A 117 -14.02 -6.50 4.31
N GLY A 118 -13.76 -5.56 3.40
CA GLY A 118 -14.12 -5.66 1.99
C GLY A 118 -13.52 -6.90 1.33
N TYR A 119 -12.24 -7.17 1.56
CA TYR A 119 -11.58 -8.38 1.07
C TYR A 119 -12.11 -9.65 1.74
N THR A 120 -12.43 -9.62 3.03
CA THR A 120 -13.01 -10.77 3.74
C THR A 120 -14.39 -11.12 3.20
N VAL A 121 -15.24 -10.13 2.92
CA VAL A 121 -16.56 -10.33 2.31
C VAL A 121 -16.42 -10.84 0.89
N TYR A 122 -15.52 -10.25 0.09
CA TYR A 122 -15.23 -10.70 -1.27
C TYR A 122 -14.76 -12.17 -1.29
N PHE A 123 -13.82 -12.52 -0.41
CA PHE A 123 -13.28 -13.87 -0.31
C PHE A 123 -14.32 -14.87 0.22
N LYS A 124 -15.17 -14.50 1.19
CA LYS A 124 -16.29 -15.37 1.61
C LYS A 124 -17.25 -15.67 0.46
N LYS A 125 -17.58 -14.67 -0.36
CA LYS A 125 -18.44 -14.87 -1.55
C LYS A 125 -17.79 -15.77 -2.60
N THR A 126 -16.48 -15.65 -2.83
CA THR A 126 -15.76 -16.47 -3.82
C THR A 126 -15.37 -17.85 -3.30
N ALA A 127 -14.95 -17.98 -2.05
CA ALA A 127 -14.63 -19.25 -1.38
C ALA A 127 -15.86 -20.11 -1.11
N GLY A 128 -17.03 -19.50 -0.84
CA GLY A 128 -18.31 -20.22 -0.88
C GLY A 128 -18.56 -20.87 -2.25
N GLY A 129 -18.07 -20.26 -3.33
CA GLY A 129 -18.04 -20.86 -4.66
C GLY A 129 -17.03 -22.00 -4.79
N TYR A 130 -15.86 -21.93 -4.14
CA TYR A 130 -14.86 -23.00 -4.13
C TYR A 130 -15.29 -24.23 -3.32
N ASP A 131 -15.87 -24.06 -2.13
CA ASP A 131 -16.41 -25.19 -1.35
C ASP A 131 -17.60 -25.83 -2.07
N GLN A 132 -18.44 -25.03 -2.73
CA GLN A 132 -19.50 -25.55 -3.60
C GLN A 132 -18.92 -26.27 -4.83
N ALA A 133 -17.85 -25.77 -5.43
CA ALA A 133 -17.16 -26.41 -6.55
C ALA A 133 -16.48 -27.73 -6.12
N LEU A 134 -15.83 -27.78 -4.96
CA LEU A 134 -15.27 -29.00 -4.38
C LEU A 134 -16.35 -30.00 -4.01
N ALA A 135 -17.47 -29.56 -3.44
CA ALA A 135 -18.61 -30.41 -3.13
C ALA A 135 -19.23 -30.99 -4.41
N ARG A 136 -19.29 -30.20 -5.49
CA ARG A 136 -19.74 -30.65 -6.81
C ARG A 136 -18.78 -31.67 -7.43
N TYR A 137 -17.47 -31.44 -7.30
CA TYR A 137 -16.43 -32.38 -7.75
C TYR A 137 -16.46 -33.71 -6.98
N ARG A 138 -16.60 -33.66 -5.64
CA ARG A 138 -16.76 -34.86 -4.80
C ARG A 138 -18.05 -35.62 -5.13
N LYS A 139 -19.14 -34.94 -5.50
CA LYS A 139 -20.36 -35.60 -5.98
C LYS A 139 -20.18 -36.26 -7.36
N GLN A 140 -19.41 -35.65 -8.26
CA GLN A 140 -19.14 -36.20 -9.60
C GLN A 140 -18.15 -37.38 -9.60
N ASN A 141 -17.12 -37.33 -8.75
CA ASN A 141 -16.09 -38.37 -8.64
C ASN A 141 -16.37 -39.43 -7.57
N ARG A 142 -17.54 -39.42 -6.94
CA ARG A 142 -18.02 -40.54 -6.11
C ARG A 142 -18.65 -41.58 -7.04
N ARG A 143 -17.80 -42.28 -7.78
CA ARG A 143 -18.07 -43.59 -8.39
C ARG A 143 -17.08 -44.58 -7.84
#